data_AF-A0A014NPI7-F1
#
_entry.id   AF-A0A014NPI7-F1
#
_cell.length_a   1.000
_cell.length_b   1.000
_cell.length_c   1.000
_cell.angle_alpha   90.00
_cell.angle_beta   90.00
_cell.angle_gamma   90.00
#
_symmetry.space_group_name_H-M   'P 1'
#
loop_
_entity.id
_entity.type
_entity.pdbx_description
1 polymer ?
#
loop_
_entity_poly.entity_id
_entity_poly.type
_entity_poly.pdbx_seq_one_letter_code
_entity_poly.pdbx_strand_id
1 'polypeptide(L)'
;MAIKDWIKNSKWAKFTPYMPKHNMLFNVYGQPIKGHPVVIWYSDNTDMYYFVKARSASKNGIIMDKLPTEILIPVSATKSNSLFFKDSLLDCWQIFGMRQKDFEVAYGKNNFPDIDQLPFNYAMQIIKQVEKNFKNDHISLMNVSIIGYNNKQKPIIEPELLYASKASFDQEKGWWEKLMKTRDSETIRKANAFVVNYHRKEHTSVELNPVKSGINITKEELMVDRIYTPIYHYIYDYELLDKGANVAQINDLVKKHIFNTEEFKDYKVLDADVWGSLTLPWGIRRTSLNIVDEYRINSDKLTKIQQNYFFDNVEDKQLLEFKSAYENQKLAEWIDNSYFSDEFRDYIEQGFEDYDWPKEEIATWFIKYRFRIKNISIIDEELKNRNLLVQQEDQEDKE
;
A
#
# COMPACT_ATOMS: atom_id res chain seq x y z
N MET A 1 -25.79 7.67 15.08
CA MET A 1 -24.95 8.07 16.24
C MET A 1 -23.65 8.61 15.66
N ALA A 2 -23.19 9.82 16.03
CA ALA A 2 -22.11 10.47 15.30
C ALA A 2 -20.72 9.91 15.69
N ILE A 3 -19.90 9.58 14.69
CA ILE A 3 -18.54 9.01 14.85
C ILE A 3 -17.64 9.88 15.77
N LYS A 4 -17.91 11.19 15.83
CA LYS A 4 -17.14 12.17 16.62
C LYS A 4 -17.27 12.00 18.15
N ASP A 5 -18.31 11.34 18.66
CA ASP A 5 -18.59 11.32 20.11
C ASP A 5 -17.84 10.21 20.88
N TRP A 6 -17.28 9.22 20.18
CA TRP A 6 -16.62 8.07 20.83
C TRP A 6 -15.23 8.39 21.42
N ILE A 7 -14.50 9.35 20.82
CA ILE A 7 -13.08 9.60 21.09
C ILE A 7 -12.85 10.41 22.39
N LYS A 8 -13.85 11.13 22.90
CA LYS A 8 -13.63 12.21 23.88
C LYS A 8 -13.38 11.76 25.34
N ASN A 9 -13.80 10.56 25.75
CA ASN A 9 -14.10 10.28 27.17
C ASN A 9 -13.36 9.09 27.84
N SER A 10 -12.26 8.55 27.30
CA SER A 10 -11.53 7.45 27.95
C SER A 10 -10.16 7.85 28.54
N LYS A 11 -10.12 7.95 29.89
CA LYS A 11 -8.91 7.80 30.75
C LYS A 11 -7.61 8.47 30.25
N TRP A 12 -7.67 9.77 30.01
CA TRP A 12 -6.53 10.61 29.62
C TRP A 12 -5.52 10.81 30.76
N ALA A 13 -4.57 9.88 30.91
CA ALA A 13 -3.37 10.08 31.73
C ALA A 13 -2.17 9.23 31.26
N LYS A 14 -1.19 9.90 30.63
CA LYS A 14 0.22 9.46 30.47
C LYS A 14 0.45 8.05 29.89
N PHE A 15 0.42 7.93 28.57
CA PHE A 15 1.21 6.92 27.87
C PHE A 15 2.52 7.57 27.40
N THR A 16 3.63 6.87 27.55
CA THR A 16 4.97 7.20 27.00
C THR A 16 5.33 6.08 26.02
N PRO A 17 6.14 6.33 24.97
CA PRO A 17 6.49 5.28 24.03
C PRO A 17 7.32 4.26 24.79
N TYR A 18 6.78 3.07 24.98
CA TYR A 18 7.41 2.09 25.83
C TYR A 18 8.65 1.55 25.10
N MET A 19 9.83 1.78 25.66
CA MET A 19 11.03 1.09 25.17
C MET A 19 10.91 -0.38 25.57
N PRO A 20 11.27 -1.35 24.70
CA PRO A 20 11.28 -2.76 25.05
C PRO A 20 11.94 -3.04 26.40
N LYS A 21 11.30 -3.87 27.22
CA LYS A 21 11.81 -4.30 28.54
C LYS A 21 13.20 -4.95 28.42
N HIS A 22 13.46 -5.61 27.30
CA HIS A 22 14.71 -6.27 26.94
C HIS A 22 15.11 -5.86 25.51
N ASN A 23 16.42 -5.80 25.23
CA ASN A 23 16.85 -5.44 23.89
C ASN A 23 16.61 -6.59 22.89
N MET A 24 15.94 -6.28 21.79
CA MET A 24 15.55 -7.19 20.72
C MET A 24 16.04 -6.72 19.33
N LEU A 25 16.80 -5.62 19.27
CA LEU A 25 17.31 -5.06 18.03
C LEU A 25 18.83 -5.24 17.94
N PHE A 26 19.29 -5.64 16.76
CA PHE A 26 20.69 -5.93 16.48
C PHE A 26 21.10 -5.35 15.13
N ASN A 27 22.38 -5.00 14.97
CA ASN A 27 22.95 -4.68 13.66
C ASN A 27 23.18 -5.98 12.85
N VAL A 28 23.50 -5.88 11.55
CA VAL A 28 23.73 -7.03 10.65
C VAL A 28 24.92 -7.90 11.09
N TYR A 29 25.77 -7.38 11.97
CA TYR A 29 26.90 -8.09 12.60
C TYR A 29 26.51 -8.80 13.92
N GLY A 30 25.21 -8.90 14.23
CA GLY A 30 24.68 -9.59 15.40
C GLY A 30 24.87 -8.83 16.72
N GLN A 31 25.22 -7.54 16.69
CA GLN A 31 25.50 -6.76 17.89
C GLN A 31 24.25 -6.02 18.39
N PRO A 32 23.95 -6.02 19.70
CA PRO A 32 22.78 -5.32 20.23
C PRO A 32 22.85 -3.81 20.00
N ILE A 33 21.83 -3.23 19.37
CA ILE A 33 21.69 -1.78 19.16
C ILE A 33 20.54 -1.22 19.99
N LYS A 34 20.61 0.07 20.34
CA LYS A 34 19.48 0.78 20.97
C LYS A 34 18.61 1.39 19.87
N GLY A 35 17.36 0.95 19.80
CA GLY A 35 16.34 1.48 18.89
C GLY A 35 14.95 1.20 19.42
N HIS A 36 13.95 1.58 18.65
CA HIS A 36 12.54 1.32 18.94
C HIS A 36 11.99 0.37 17.87
N PRO A 37 11.53 -0.85 18.21
CA PRO A 37 10.95 -1.75 17.24
C PRO A 37 9.53 -1.30 16.88
N VAL A 38 9.18 -1.38 15.60
CA VAL A 38 7.84 -1.09 15.08
C VAL A 38 7.39 -2.28 14.25
N VAL A 39 6.29 -2.91 14.65
CA VAL A 39 5.68 -4.03 13.92
C VAL A 39 5.14 -3.52 12.60
N ILE A 40 5.46 -4.23 11.51
CA ILE A 40 4.89 -4.00 10.17
C ILE A 40 3.70 -4.95 9.97
N TRP A 41 3.83 -6.22 10.40
CA TRP A 41 2.71 -7.17 10.40
C TRP A 41 2.93 -8.32 11.38
N TYR A 42 1.85 -9.05 11.64
CA TYR A 42 1.84 -10.35 12.32
C TYR A 42 1.46 -11.46 11.33
N SER A 43 2.04 -12.65 11.48
CA SER A 43 1.69 -13.81 10.67
C SER A 43 1.14 -14.94 11.53
N ASP A 44 -0.18 -15.14 11.47
CA ASP A 44 -0.88 -16.26 12.13
C ASP A 44 -0.27 -17.62 11.76
N ASN A 45 0.16 -17.78 10.51
CA ASN A 45 0.71 -19.03 9.98
C ASN A 45 2.04 -19.45 10.64
N THR A 46 2.86 -18.49 11.10
CA THR A 46 4.17 -18.75 11.70
C THR A 46 4.26 -18.37 13.18
N ASP A 47 3.20 -17.79 13.75
CA ASP A 47 3.17 -17.18 15.07
C ASP A 47 4.29 -16.13 15.25
N MET A 48 4.53 -15.29 14.23
CA MET A 48 5.63 -14.30 14.24
C MET A 48 5.16 -12.88 13.98
N TYR A 49 5.66 -11.95 14.80
CA TYR A 49 5.72 -10.54 14.44
C TYR A 49 6.93 -10.28 13.56
N TYR A 50 6.73 -9.45 12.54
CA TYR A 50 7.79 -8.92 11.71
C TYR A 50 7.86 -7.40 11.91
N PHE A 51 9.04 -6.92 12.26
CA PHE A 51 9.24 -5.55 12.72
C PHE A 51 10.56 -4.95 12.21
N VAL A 52 10.65 -3.62 12.25
CA VAL A 52 11.82 -2.84 11.83
C VAL A 52 12.32 -1.95 12.96
N LYS A 53 13.54 -1.44 12.83
CA LYS A 53 14.16 -0.52 13.80
C LYS A 53 13.84 0.94 13.46
N ALA A 54 13.40 1.70 14.46
CA ALA A 54 13.29 3.16 14.40
C ALA A 54 14.35 3.83 15.30
N ARG A 55 14.79 5.03 14.89
CA ARG A 55 15.64 5.93 15.65
C ARG A 55 15.10 7.36 15.60
N SER A 56 15.47 8.19 16.58
CA SER A 56 15.17 9.63 16.55
C SER A 56 15.82 10.28 15.32
N ALA A 57 15.07 11.12 14.60
CA ALA A 57 15.56 11.93 13.48
C ALA A 57 16.49 13.07 13.95
N SER A 58 16.54 13.35 15.25
CA SER A 58 17.51 14.28 15.84
C SER A 58 18.24 13.68 17.04
N LYS A 59 19.48 14.12 17.26
CA LYS A 59 20.31 13.76 18.42
C LYS A 59 20.94 15.02 19.00
N ASN A 60 20.64 15.32 20.27
CA ASN A 60 21.11 16.53 20.96
C ASN A 60 20.78 17.84 20.20
N GLY A 61 19.61 17.90 19.54
CA GLY A 61 19.18 19.05 18.72
C GLY A 61 19.72 19.06 17.29
N ILE A 62 20.70 18.21 16.95
CA ILE A 62 21.24 18.09 15.60
C ILE A 62 20.37 17.11 14.80
N ILE A 63 19.88 17.53 13.63
CA ILE A 63 19.18 16.66 12.67
C ILE A 63 20.17 15.61 12.17
N MET A 64 19.75 14.35 12.14
CA MET A 64 20.55 13.24 11.62
C MET A 64 20.24 13.01 10.15
N ASP A 65 21.26 12.72 9.36
CA ASP A 65 21.10 12.31 7.96
C ASP A 65 20.19 11.08 7.86
N LYS A 66 19.32 11.09 6.84
CA LYS A 66 18.41 9.99 6.51
C LYS A 66 19.09 9.04 5.52
N LEU A 67 19.05 7.74 5.79
CA LEU A 67 19.55 6.71 4.90
C LEU A 67 18.58 6.50 3.71
N PRO A 68 19.04 6.04 2.52
CA PRO A 68 18.17 5.80 1.36
C PRO A 68 17.06 4.76 1.58
N THR A 69 17.25 3.93 2.62
CA THR A 69 16.38 2.85 3.08
C THR A 69 15.44 3.28 4.21
N GLU A 70 15.60 4.50 4.73
CA GLU A 70 14.79 5.07 5.81
C GLU A 70 13.69 6.01 5.29
N ILE A 71 12.56 5.99 5.98
CA ILE A 71 11.51 7.00 5.85
C ILE A 71 11.48 7.91 7.09
N LEU A 72 11.01 9.14 6.92
CA LEU A 72 10.77 10.08 8.01
C LEU A 72 9.31 10.02 8.43
N ILE A 73 9.05 9.60 9.66
CA ILE A 73 7.74 9.76 10.30
C ILE A 73 7.80 10.95 11.24
N PRO A 74 7.11 12.07 10.94
CA PRO A 74 7.05 13.21 11.85
C PRO A 74 6.16 12.87 13.05
N VAL A 75 6.45 13.48 14.21
CA VAL A 75 5.67 13.26 15.42
C VAL A 75 4.19 13.60 15.24
N SER A 76 3.88 14.60 14.40
CA SER A 76 2.52 15.03 14.06
C SER A 76 1.69 13.98 13.32
N ALA A 77 2.33 13.06 12.59
CA ALA A 77 1.63 11.94 11.96
C ALA A 77 1.18 10.89 12.98
N THR A 78 1.87 10.79 14.13
CA THR A 78 1.49 9.81 15.15
C THR A 78 0.33 10.34 15.98
N LYS A 79 -0.71 9.53 16.21
CA LYS A 79 -1.76 9.85 17.18
C LYS A 79 -1.11 10.17 18.52
N SER A 80 -1.64 11.16 19.24
CA SER A 80 -1.05 11.62 20.50
C SER A 80 -0.88 10.43 21.45
N ASN A 81 0.38 10.08 21.71
CA ASN A 81 0.79 8.94 22.52
C ASN A 81 0.59 7.52 21.91
N SER A 82 0.62 7.33 20.58
CA SER A 82 0.69 5.98 19.98
C SER A 82 2.14 5.53 19.69
N LEU A 83 2.78 6.14 18.68
CA LEU A 83 4.02 5.60 18.07
C LEU A 83 5.33 6.26 18.58
N PHE A 84 5.67 7.50 18.17
CA PHE A 84 7.08 7.97 18.28
C PHE A 84 7.39 9.11 19.25
N PHE A 85 6.48 10.06 19.49
CA PHE A 85 6.69 11.25 20.37
C PHE A 85 7.83 12.22 19.95
N LYS A 86 8.64 11.89 18.94
CA LYS A 86 9.59 12.74 18.21
C LYS A 86 9.63 12.30 16.76
N ASP A 87 10.02 13.21 15.87
CA ASP A 87 10.34 12.88 14.49
C ASP A 87 11.35 11.72 14.48
N SER A 88 11.03 10.68 13.73
CA SER A 88 11.74 9.40 13.78
C SER A 88 12.02 8.89 12.38
N LEU A 89 13.20 8.29 12.22
CA LEU A 89 13.63 7.63 11.01
C LEU A 89 13.42 6.12 11.19
N LEU A 90 12.58 5.54 10.33
CA LEU A 90 12.22 4.13 10.34
C LEU A 90 12.97 3.40 9.24
N ASP A 91 13.76 2.40 9.62
CA ASP A 91 14.77 1.79 8.75
C ASP A 91 14.27 0.49 8.12
N CYS A 92 13.91 0.55 6.84
CA CYS A 92 13.05 -0.45 6.19
C CYS A 92 13.81 -1.55 5.42
N TRP A 93 15.14 -1.69 5.57
CA TRP A 93 15.90 -2.79 4.94
C TRP A 93 16.16 -3.97 5.88
N GLN A 94 16.25 -3.74 7.20
CA GLN A 94 16.50 -4.83 8.17
C GLN A 94 15.19 -5.22 8.84
N ILE A 95 14.60 -6.31 8.35
CA ILE A 95 13.41 -6.91 8.94
C ILE A 95 13.84 -7.88 10.04
N PHE A 96 13.20 -7.78 11.20
CA PHE A 96 13.35 -8.71 12.31
C PHE A 96 12.11 -9.59 12.41
N GLY A 97 12.28 -10.90 12.58
CA GLY A 97 11.20 -11.85 12.89
C GLY A 97 11.32 -12.37 14.32
N MET A 98 10.23 -12.35 15.10
CA MET A 98 10.22 -12.90 16.47
C MET A 98 8.86 -13.51 16.77
N ARG A 99 8.83 -14.67 17.44
CA ARG A 99 7.58 -15.32 17.82
C ARG A 99 6.72 -14.45 18.74
N GLN A 100 5.38 -14.49 18.64
CA GLN A 100 4.50 -13.64 19.45
C GLN A 100 4.86 -13.69 20.94
N LYS A 101 4.90 -14.89 21.51
CA LYS A 101 5.20 -15.11 22.93
C LYS A 101 6.57 -14.57 23.36
N ASP A 102 7.58 -14.68 22.48
CA ASP A 102 8.95 -14.25 22.77
C ASP A 102 9.02 -12.72 22.67
N PHE A 103 8.36 -12.14 21.67
CA PHE A 103 8.23 -10.70 21.47
C PHE A 103 7.47 -10.06 22.63
N GLU A 104 6.34 -10.61 23.08
CA GLU A 104 5.59 -10.09 24.23
C GLU A 104 6.41 -10.12 25.52
N VAL A 105 7.23 -11.14 25.76
CA VAL A 105 8.15 -11.22 26.90
C VAL A 105 9.28 -10.19 26.80
N ALA A 106 9.91 -10.08 25.62
CA ALA A 106 11.03 -9.17 25.38
C ALA A 106 10.59 -7.69 25.35
N TYR A 107 9.44 -7.42 24.74
CA TYR A 107 8.82 -6.10 24.69
C TYR A 107 8.24 -5.74 26.06
N GLY A 108 7.52 -6.65 26.72
CA GLY A 108 7.01 -6.52 28.08
C GLY A 108 5.55 -6.09 28.22
N LYS A 109 4.80 -5.99 27.11
CA LYS A 109 3.34 -5.76 27.04
C LYS A 109 2.80 -6.06 25.64
N ASN A 110 1.49 -6.26 25.53
CA ASN A 110 0.78 -6.67 24.31
C ASN A 110 0.23 -5.48 23.49
N ASN A 111 0.48 -4.24 23.91
CA ASN A 111 0.13 -3.03 23.16
C ASN A 111 1.43 -2.32 22.74
N PHE A 112 1.95 -2.67 21.59
CA PHE A 112 3.21 -2.20 21.02
C PHE A 112 2.97 -1.34 19.76
N PRO A 113 3.98 -0.60 19.28
CA PRO A 113 3.95 0.15 18.03
C PRO A 113 3.70 -0.75 16.83
N ASP A 114 2.70 -0.38 16.04
CA ASP A 114 2.31 -1.03 14.79
C ASP A 114 2.07 0.04 13.71
N ILE A 115 2.35 -0.27 12.44
CA ILE A 115 2.10 0.65 11.33
C ILE A 115 0.61 0.97 11.14
N ASP A 116 -0.30 0.09 11.56
CA ASP A 116 -1.76 0.33 11.49
C ASP A 116 -2.24 1.51 12.35
N GLN A 117 -1.39 1.96 13.28
CA GLN A 117 -1.62 3.12 14.13
C GLN A 117 -1.22 4.44 13.44
N LEU A 118 -0.55 4.37 12.28
CA LEU A 118 -0.21 5.51 11.43
C LEU A 118 -1.36 5.90 10.49
N PRO A 119 -1.36 7.15 10.00
CA PRO A 119 -2.12 7.55 8.83
C PRO A 119 -1.78 6.66 7.62
N PHE A 120 -2.77 6.37 6.77
CA PHE A 120 -2.65 5.43 5.66
C PHE A 120 -1.48 5.77 4.72
N ASN A 121 -1.27 7.04 4.41
CA ASN A 121 -0.16 7.48 3.56
C ASN A 121 1.22 7.07 4.11
N TYR A 122 1.43 7.14 5.42
CA TYR A 122 2.69 6.73 6.06
C TYR A 122 2.81 5.21 6.17
N ALA A 123 1.75 4.49 6.52
CA ALA A 123 1.75 3.02 6.51
C ALA A 123 2.10 2.48 5.11
N MET A 124 1.47 3.04 4.07
CA MET A 124 1.74 2.68 2.68
C MET A 124 3.15 3.10 2.21
N GLN A 125 3.72 4.19 2.73
CA GLN A 125 5.14 4.55 2.49
C GLN A 125 6.11 3.51 3.07
N ILE A 126 5.82 2.91 4.24
CA ILE A 126 6.63 1.83 4.82
C ILE A 126 6.63 0.62 3.89
N ILE A 127 5.45 0.14 3.54
CA ILE A 127 5.24 -0.98 2.61
C ILE A 127 5.99 -0.74 1.29
N LYS A 128 5.78 0.42 0.65
CA LYS A 128 6.45 0.79 -0.61
C LYS A 128 7.98 0.88 -0.47
N GLN A 129 8.50 1.35 0.67
CA GLN A 129 9.96 1.39 0.91
C GLN A 129 10.53 -0.03 1.11
N VAL A 130 9.82 -0.93 1.79
CA VAL A 130 10.23 -2.35 1.87
C VAL A 130 10.20 -2.98 0.48
N GLU A 131 9.14 -2.82 -0.31
CA GLU A 131 9.06 -3.29 -1.71
C GLU A 131 10.22 -2.77 -2.58
N LYS A 132 10.60 -1.49 -2.42
CA LYS A 132 11.74 -0.87 -3.11
C LYS A 132 13.07 -1.47 -2.67
N ASN A 133 13.25 -1.69 -1.38
CA ASN A 133 14.44 -2.32 -0.79
C ASN A 133 14.61 -3.77 -1.31
N PHE A 134 13.51 -4.50 -1.47
CA PHE A 134 13.48 -5.81 -2.14
C PHE A 134 13.95 -5.74 -3.61
N LYS A 135 13.36 -4.83 -4.41
CA LYS A 135 13.70 -4.68 -5.84
C LYS A 135 15.17 -4.32 -6.08
N ASN A 136 15.78 -3.60 -5.14
CA ASN A 136 17.15 -3.10 -5.24
C ASN A 136 18.21 -4.01 -4.58
N ASP A 137 17.83 -5.22 -4.13
CA ASP A 137 18.70 -6.10 -3.31
C ASP A 137 19.36 -5.36 -2.13
N HIS A 138 18.58 -4.56 -1.41
CA HIS A 138 18.99 -3.86 -0.19
C HIS A 138 18.07 -4.26 0.95
N ILE A 139 18.10 -5.54 1.32
CA ILE A 139 17.23 -6.15 2.32
C ILE A 139 18.01 -7.18 3.15
N SER A 140 17.63 -7.33 4.42
CA SER A 140 18.07 -8.40 5.30
C SER A 140 16.91 -8.88 6.18
N LEU A 141 16.98 -10.15 6.57
CA LEU A 141 16.07 -10.80 7.50
C LEU A 141 16.87 -11.42 8.64
N MET A 142 16.49 -11.06 9.87
CA MET A 142 17.08 -11.57 11.10
C MET A 142 15.98 -12.13 12.00
N ASN A 143 16.04 -13.42 12.31
CA ASN A 143 15.21 -13.95 13.40
C ASN A 143 15.83 -13.56 14.74
N VAL A 144 15.01 -13.25 15.74
CA VAL A 144 15.46 -13.11 17.13
C VAL A 144 14.55 -13.95 18.03
N SER A 145 15.14 -14.60 19.03
CA SER A 145 14.44 -15.56 19.87
C SER A 145 14.93 -15.52 21.31
N ILE A 146 14.11 -16.02 22.24
CA ILE A 146 14.52 -16.25 23.63
C ILE A 146 15.04 -17.68 23.75
N ILE A 147 16.37 -17.83 23.86
CA ILE A 147 17.01 -19.15 23.96
C ILE A 147 17.04 -19.70 25.40
N GLY A 148 16.68 -18.88 26.40
CA GLY A 148 16.68 -19.25 27.80
C GLY A 148 16.63 -18.05 28.74
N TYR A 149 16.95 -18.27 30.02
CA TYR A 149 16.99 -17.24 31.06
C TYR A 149 18.31 -17.30 31.82
N ASN A 150 18.85 -16.13 32.15
CA ASN A 150 20.07 -16.05 32.98
C ASN A 150 19.75 -16.19 34.47
N ASN A 151 20.80 -16.26 35.31
CA ASN A 151 20.69 -16.42 36.77
C ASN A 151 19.87 -15.34 37.50
N LYS A 152 19.46 -14.25 36.82
CA LYS A 152 18.57 -13.20 37.34
C LYS A 152 17.16 -13.28 36.75
N GLN A 153 16.78 -14.43 36.17
CA GLN A 153 15.53 -14.67 35.44
C GLN A 153 15.22 -13.61 34.38
N LYS A 154 16.25 -13.07 33.71
CA LYS A 154 16.09 -12.22 32.53
C LYS A 154 16.28 -13.08 31.27
N PRO A 155 15.43 -12.91 30.24
CA PRO A 155 15.57 -13.66 28.99
C PRO A 155 16.92 -13.37 28.34
N ILE A 156 17.51 -14.42 27.76
CA ILE A 156 18.68 -14.36 26.89
C ILE A 156 18.14 -14.32 25.47
N ILE A 157 18.28 -13.16 24.83
CA ILE A 157 17.79 -12.90 23.48
C ILE A 157 18.96 -12.98 22.52
N GLU A 158 18.87 -13.85 21.52
CA GLU A 158 19.91 -14.03 20.51
C GLU A 158 19.37 -13.81 19.08
N PRO A 159 20.16 -13.17 18.19
CA PRO A 159 19.85 -13.02 16.79
C PRO A 159 20.37 -14.20 15.95
N GLU A 160 19.65 -14.54 14.89
CA GLU A 160 20.13 -15.36 13.78
C GLU A 160 19.88 -14.60 12.46
N LEU A 161 20.94 -14.30 11.72
CA LEU A 161 20.82 -13.69 10.40
C LEU A 161 20.48 -14.77 9.37
N LEU A 162 19.27 -14.70 8.80
CA LEU A 162 18.80 -15.64 7.77
C LEU A 162 19.16 -15.17 6.36
N TYR A 163 19.19 -13.85 6.15
CA TYR A 163 19.58 -13.26 4.88
C TYR A 163 20.11 -11.85 5.09
N ALA A 164 21.14 -11.47 4.35
CA ALA A 164 21.56 -10.09 4.15
C ALA A 164 22.25 -9.94 2.79
N SER A 165 21.77 -8.98 2.00
CA SER A 165 22.43 -8.60 0.76
C SER A 165 23.78 -7.91 1.00
N LYS A 166 24.59 -7.72 -0.05
CA LYS A 166 25.84 -6.97 0.07
C LYS A 166 25.60 -5.52 0.52
N ALA A 167 24.59 -4.85 -0.06
CA ALA A 167 24.23 -3.48 0.27
C ALA A 167 23.89 -3.31 1.77
N SER A 168 23.26 -4.33 2.37
CA SER A 168 22.95 -4.39 3.80
C SER A 168 24.21 -4.33 4.69
N PHE A 169 25.27 -5.05 4.33
CA PHE A 169 26.58 -4.96 5.01
C PHE A 169 27.28 -3.62 4.73
N ASP A 170 27.23 -3.13 3.50
CA ASP A 170 27.87 -1.86 3.12
C ASP A 170 27.24 -0.67 3.86
N GLN A 171 25.92 -0.65 4.09
CA GLN A 171 25.24 0.41 4.84
C GLN A 171 25.68 0.47 6.31
N GLU A 172 25.96 -0.68 6.94
CA GLU A 172 26.42 -0.73 8.33
C GLU A 172 27.95 -0.81 8.50
N LYS A 173 28.74 -0.75 7.42
CA LYS A 173 30.21 -0.77 7.44
C LYS A 173 30.83 0.22 8.43
N GLY A 174 30.22 1.39 8.62
CA GLY A 174 30.67 2.39 9.60
C GLY A 174 30.59 1.93 11.06
N TRP A 175 29.77 0.92 11.39
CA TRP A 175 29.82 0.22 12.68
C TRP A 175 31.03 -0.70 12.77
N TRP A 176 31.31 -1.48 11.72
CA TRP A 176 32.47 -2.35 11.65
C TRP A 176 33.80 -1.60 11.80
N GLU A 177 33.93 -0.46 11.11
CA GLU A 177 35.11 0.39 11.22
C GLU A 177 35.30 0.99 12.62
N LYS A 178 34.21 1.33 13.33
CA LYS A 178 34.27 1.79 14.72
C LYS A 178 34.64 0.66 15.67
N LEU A 179 34.03 -0.51 15.51
CA LEU A 179 34.32 -1.73 16.26
C LEU A 179 35.82 -2.05 16.20
N MET A 180 36.41 -2.13 15.01
CA MET A 180 37.84 -2.41 14.83
C MET A 180 38.76 -1.37 15.50
N LYS A 181 38.32 -0.11 15.62
CA LYS A 181 39.06 0.95 16.35
C LYS A 181 39.01 0.78 17.87
N THR A 182 37.97 0.17 18.44
CA THR A 182 37.84 0.00 19.92
C THR A 182 38.82 -1.01 20.52
N ARG A 183 39.38 -1.92 19.71
CA ARG A 183 40.28 -3.01 20.14
C ARG A 183 39.69 -3.98 21.19
N ASP A 184 38.37 -4.01 21.39
CA ASP A 184 37.72 -5.07 22.18
C ASP A 184 37.77 -6.39 21.41
N SER A 185 38.77 -7.20 21.72
CA SER A 185 39.07 -8.46 21.02
C SER A 185 37.93 -9.47 21.11
N GLU A 186 37.17 -9.50 22.20
CA GLU A 186 36.07 -10.46 22.39
C GLU A 186 34.82 -10.05 21.60
N THR A 187 34.50 -8.76 21.59
CA THR A 187 33.38 -8.25 20.77
C THR A 187 33.71 -8.34 19.27
N ILE A 188 34.97 -8.06 18.87
CA ILE A 188 35.44 -8.27 17.50
C ILE A 188 35.38 -9.76 17.12
N ARG A 189 35.81 -10.67 18.00
CA ARG A 189 35.76 -12.12 17.76
C ARG A 189 34.32 -12.62 17.57
N LYS A 190 33.38 -12.16 18.38
CA LYS A 190 31.94 -12.49 18.27
C LYS A 190 31.34 -12.01 16.96
N ALA A 191 31.57 -10.76 16.58
CA ALA A 191 31.03 -10.19 15.34
C ALA A 191 31.62 -10.88 14.09
N ASN A 192 32.92 -11.22 14.10
CA ASN A 192 33.53 -12.06 13.05
C ASN A 192 32.91 -13.45 13.00
N ALA A 193 32.72 -14.12 14.14
CA ALA A 193 32.11 -15.45 14.19
C ALA A 193 30.67 -15.44 13.65
N PHE A 194 29.89 -14.38 13.91
CA PHE A 194 28.54 -14.20 13.39
C PHE A 194 28.54 -14.14 11.85
N VAL A 195 29.36 -13.27 11.26
CA VAL A 195 29.51 -13.12 9.80
C VAL A 195 30.05 -14.40 9.14
N VAL A 196 31.02 -15.06 9.76
CA VAL A 196 31.56 -16.34 9.26
C VAL A 196 30.52 -17.46 9.31
N ASN A 197 29.69 -17.51 10.36
CA ASN A 197 28.62 -18.51 10.45
C ASN A 197 27.52 -18.27 9.42
N TYR A 198 27.20 -17.01 9.11
CA TYR A 198 26.33 -16.64 7.98
C TYR A 198 26.92 -17.17 6.65
N HIS A 199 28.13 -16.76 6.27
CA HIS A 199 28.74 -17.18 5.00
C HIS A 199 29.10 -18.68 4.89
N ARG A 200 28.90 -19.48 5.94
CA ARG A 200 29.08 -20.95 5.92
C ARG A 200 27.82 -21.73 5.55
N LYS A 201 26.65 -21.13 5.62
CA LYS A 201 25.39 -21.74 5.18
C LYS A 201 25.07 -21.27 3.77
N GLU A 202 24.40 -22.11 2.98
CA GLU A 202 23.80 -21.67 1.70
C GLU A 202 22.55 -20.83 1.98
N HIS A 203 22.74 -19.52 2.14
CA HIS A 203 21.65 -18.57 2.24
C HIS A 203 21.19 -18.14 0.84
N THR A 204 19.90 -18.34 0.55
CA THR A 204 19.27 -17.89 -0.69
C THR A 204 18.17 -16.88 -0.39
N SER A 205 17.75 -16.11 -1.38
CA SER A 205 16.64 -15.16 -1.25
C SER A 205 15.28 -15.82 -0.94
N VAL A 206 15.19 -17.16 -0.98
CA VAL A 206 14.03 -17.96 -0.55
C VAL A 206 13.69 -17.69 0.91
N GLU A 207 14.67 -17.41 1.77
CA GLU A 207 14.46 -17.02 3.18
C GLU A 207 13.58 -15.76 3.32
N LEU A 208 13.52 -14.92 2.30
CA LEU A 208 12.70 -13.71 2.28
C LEU A 208 11.26 -13.95 1.81
N ASN A 209 10.89 -15.17 1.39
CA ASN A 209 9.52 -15.47 0.93
C ASN A 209 8.43 -15.16 1.98
N PRO A 210 8.61 -15.42 3.29
CA PRO A 210 7.64 -15.02 4.31
C PRO A 210 7.47 -13.50 4.39
N VAL A 211 8.58 -12.75 4.28
CA VAL A 211 8.57 -11.27 4.28
C VAL A 211 7.85 -10.73 3.05
N LYS A 212 8.19 -11.23 1.85
CA LYS A 212 7.54 -10.82 0.60
C LYS A 212 6.03 -11.11 0.62
N SER A 213 5.63 -12.26 1.17
CA SER A 213 4.22 -12.65 1.27
C SER A 213 3.48 -11.80 2.30
N GLY A 214 4.08 -11.58 3.47
CA GLY A 214 3.51 -10.73 4.53
C GLY A 214 3.32 -9.28 4.07
N ILE A 215 4.31 -8.69 3.40
CA ILE A 215 4.21 -7.33 2.84
C ILE A 215 3.07 -7.21 1.82
N ASN A 216 2.86 -8.22 0.96
CA ASN A 216 1.74 -8.25 0.02
C ASN A 216 0.39 -8.32 0.75
N ILE A 217 0.25 -9.20 1.75
CA ILE A 217 -0.98 -9.38 2.52
C ILE A 217 -1.31 -8.10 3.30
N THR A 218 -0.35 -7.55 4.05
CA THR A 218 -0.50 -6.31 4.83
C THR A 218 -0.94 -5.13 3.94
N LYS A 219 -0.40 -5.07 2.72
CA LYS A 219 -0.79 -4.06 1.72
C LYS A 219 -2.24 -4.23 1.28
N GLU A 220 -2.68 -5.47 1.05
CA GLU A 220 -4.06 -5.79 0.65
C GLU A 220 -5.04 -5.49 1.79
N GLU A 221 -4.72 -5.88 3.02
CA GLU A 221 -5.46 -5.55 4.25
C GLU A 221 -5.61 -4.04 4.43
N LEU A 222 -4.51 -3.29 4.37
CA LEU A 222 -4.55 -1.82 4.42
C LEU A 222 -5.43 -1.21 3.32
N MET A 223 -5.38 -1.73 2.09
CA MET A 223 -6.24 -1.25 0.99
C MET A 223 -7.71 -1.56 1.23
N VAL A 224 -8.06 -2.79 1.65
CA VAL A 224 -9.46 -3.16 1.90
C VAL A 224 -10.03 -2.38 3.08
N ASP A 225 -9.28 -2.24 4.17
CA ASP A 225 -9.78 -1.60 5.39
C ASP A 225 -9.84 -0.07 5.29
N ARG A 226 -8.87 0.57 4.61
CA ARG A 226 -8.75 2.04 4.54
C ARG A 226 -9.26 2.66 3.25
N ILE A 227 -9.30 1.92 2.13
CA ILE A 227 -9.79 2.43 0.83
C ILE A 227 -11.14 1.79 0.47
N TYR A 228 -11.17 0.46 0.30
CA TYR A 228 -12.35 -0.17 -0.32
C TYR A 228 -13.56 -0.24 0.61
N THR A 229 -13.38 -0.53 1.90
CA THR A 229 -14.48 -0.58 2.88
C THR A 229 -15.21 0.76 3.02
N PRO A 230 -14.51 1.92 3.15
CA PRO A 230 -15.17 3.23 3.08
C PRO A 230 -15.93 3.49 1.77
N ILE A 231 -15.34 3.19 0.60
CA ILE A 231 -16.01 3.42 -0.69
C ILE A 231 -17.24 2.51 -0.83
N TYR A 232 -17.12 1.22 -0.54
CA TYR A 232 -18.23 0.25 -0.56
C TYR A 232 -19.39 0.73 0.31
N HIS A 233 -19.12 1.09 1.57
CA HIS A 233 -20.16 1.62 2.44
C HIS A 233 -20.77 2.92 1.93
N TYR A 234 -19.98 3.82 1.35
CA TYR A 234 -20.48 5.06 0.76
C TYR A 234 -21.36 4.83 -0.48
N ILE A 235 -21.00 3.88 -1.36
CA ILE A 235 -21.80 3.48 -2.52
C ILE A 235 -23.18 2.96 -2.07
N TYR A 236 -23.22 2.11 -1.03
CA TYR A 236 -24.46 1.56 -0.50
C TYR A 236 -25.29 2.57 0.31
N ASP A 237 -24.68 3.30 1.24
CA ASP A 237 -25.39 4.21 2.16
C ASP A 237 -26.01 5.42 1.43
N TYR A 238 -25.48 5.76 0.25
CA TYR A 238 -26.05 6.79 -0.63
C TYR A 238 -26.73 6.21 -1.88
N GLU A 239 -26.84 4.88 -2.02
CA GLU A 239 -27.47 4.18 -3.14
C GLU A 239 -26.97 4.66 -4.52
N LEU A 240 -25.66 4.89 -4.64
CA LEU A 240 -25.08 5.63 -5.77
C LEU A 240 -25.35 4.93 -7.12
N LEU A 241 -25.30 3.60 -7.16
CA LEU A 241 -25.60 2.83 -8.37
C LEU A 241 -27.09 2.89 -8.72
N ASP A 242 -28.01 2.93 -7.75
CA ASP A 242 -29.46 3.08 -8.01
C ASP A 242 -29.81 4.46 -8.55
N LYS A 243 -29.02 5.47 -8.18
CA LYS A 243 -29.13 6.86 -8.67
C LYS A 243 -28.40 7.09 -10.00
N GLY A 244 -27.83 6.05 -10.61
CA GLY A 244 -27.13 6.14 -11.89
C GLY A 244 -25.78 6.87 -11.82
N ALA A 245 -25.12 6.89 -10.65
CA ALA A 245 -23.81 7.53 -10.53
C ALA A 245 -22.72 6.73 -11.26
N ASN A 246 -22.00 7.39 -12.18
CA ASN A 246 -20.89 6.81 -12.93
C ASN A 246 -19.57 6.83 -12.11
N VAL A 247 -18.48 6.24 -12.60
CA VAL A 247 -17.21 6.17 -11.84
C VAL A 247 -16.62 7.57 -11.59
N ALA A 248 -16.74 8.51 -12.52
CA ALA A 248 -16.25 9.87 -12.34
C ALA A 248 -16.94 10.57 -11.15
N GLN A 249 -18.27 10.49 -11.13
CA GLN A 249 -19.11 11.04 -10.07
C GLN A 249 -18.86 10.36 -8.72
N ILE A 250 -18.69 9.03 -8.71
CA ILE A 250 -18.34 8.29 -7.48
C ILE A 250 -16.96 8.71 -6.99
N ASN A 251 -15.95 8.78 -7.87
CA ASN A 251 -14.59 9.24 -7.55
C ASN A 251 -14.62 10.63 -6.90
N ASP A 252 -15.30 11.59 -7.50
CA ASP A 252 -15.34 12.98 -6.99
C ASP A 252 -16.05 13.06 -5.63
N LEU A 253 -17.12 12.29 -5.45
CA LEU A 253 -17.79 12.19 -4.15
C LEU A 253 -16.88 11.58 -3.09
N VAL A 254 -16.21 10.45 -3.35
CA VAL A 254 -15.35 9.81 -2.34
C VAL A 254 -14.06 10.60 -2.08
N LYS A 255 -13.45 11.22 -3.11
CA LYS A 255 -12.35 12.19 -2.97
C LYS A 255 -12.76 13.29 -1.99
N LYS A 256 -13.91 13.92 -2.21
CA LYS A 256 -14.42 15.04 -1.41
C LYS A 256 -14.85 14.65 0.02
N HIS A 257 -15.49 13.49 0.18
CA HIS A 257 -16.19 13.12 1.42
C HIS A 257 -15.45 12.10 2.30
N ILE A 258 -14.48 11.36 1.76
CA ILE A 258 -13.70 10.34 2.46
C ILE A 258 -12.21 10.73 2.48
N PHE A 259 -11.62 10.94 1.29
CA PHE A 259 -10.17 11.01 1.15
C PHE A 259 -9.57 12.41 1.29
N ASN A 260 -10.38 13.46 1.37
CA ASN A 260 -9.94 14.83 1.67
C ASN A 260 -9.59 15.03 3.17
N THR A 261 -8.61 14.26 3.66
CA THR A 261 -8.09 14.33 5.04
C THR A 261 -6.57 14.07 5.04
N GLU A 262 -5.87 14.47 6.11
CA GLU A 262 -4.42 14.20 6.25
C GLU A 262 -4.11 12.68 6.28
N GLU A 263 -5.10 11.81 6.55
CA GLU A 263 -4.92 10.35 6.54
C GLU A 263 -4.57 9.79 5.16
N PHE A 264 -5.16 10.39 4.12
CA PHE A 264 -5.02 10.00 2.72
C PHE A 264 -4.30 11.07 1.90
N LYS A 265 -3.48 11.90 2.56
CA LYS A 265 -2.66 12.89 1.87
C LYS A 265 -1.75 12.21 0.84
N ASP A 266 -1.69 12.82 -0.34
CA ASP A 266 -1.00 12.33 -1.55
C ASP A 266 -1.60 11.03 -2.14
N TYR A 267 -2.78 10.57 -1.66
CA TYR A 267 -3.50 9.46 -2.27
C TYR A 267 -4.31 9.92 -3.49
N LYS A 268 -3.98 9.38 -4.67
CA LYS A 268 -4.80 9.52 -5.88
C LYS A 268 -5.84 8.40 -5.89
N VAL A 269 -7.12 8.74 -5.75
CA VAL A 269 -8.24 7.80 -5.92
C VAL A 269 -8.35 7.42 -7.39
N LEU A 270 -8.40 6.12 -7.68
CA LEU A 270 -8.43 5.57 -9.03
C LEU A 270 -9.78 4.91 -9.33
N ASP A 271 -10.15 4.80 -10.62
CA ASP A 271 -11.30 4.02 -11.07
C ASP A 271 -11.27 2.58 -10.54
N ALA A 272 -10.06 2.00 -10.44
CA ALA A 272 -9.83 0.68 -9.89
C ALA A 272 -10.28 0.56 -8.42
N ASP A 273 -10.23 1.64 -7.63
CA ASP A 273 -10.71 1.64 -6.26
C ASP A 273 -12.23 1.51 -6.23
N VAL A 274 -12.95 2.23 -7.10
CA VAL A 274 -14.41 2.14 -7.23
C VAL A 274 -14.82 0.75 -7.70
N TRP A 275 -14.19 0.21 -8.74
CA TRP A 275 -14.46 -1.15 -9.21
C TRP A 275 -14.15 -2.20 -8.13
N GLY A 276 -13.01 -2.09 -7.44
CA GLY A 276 -12.63 -2.97 -6.33
C GLY A 276 -13.59 -2.91 -5.13
N SER A 277 -14.29 -1.79 -4.97
CA SER A 277 -15.24 -1.53 -3.87
C SER A 277 -16.71 -1.88 -4.20
N LEU A 278 -16.97 -2.58 -5.32
CA LEU A 278 -18.32 -3.08 -5.64
C LEU A 278 -18.74 -4.29 -4.81
N THR A 279 -17.79 -4.90 -4.10
CA THR A 279 -17.97 -5.93 -3.08
C THR A 279 -16.90 -5.72 -2.02
N LEU A 280 -16.92 -6.50 -0.94
CA LEU A 280 -15.76 -6.61 -0.05
C LEU A 280 -15.30 -8.07 0.05
N PRO A 281 -13.98 -8.35 -0.04
CA PRO A 281 -13.47 -9.71 0.11
C PRO A 281 -13.55 -10.22 1.57
N TRP A 282 -13.54 -9.31 2.54
CA TRP A 282 -13.78 -9.56 3.98
C TRP A 282 -14.47 -8.35 4.64
N GLY A 283 -14.80 -8.45 5.93
CA GLY A 283 -15.50 -7.39 6.67
C GLY A 283 -17.03 -7.48 6.63
N ILE A 284 -17.70 -6.43 7.08
CA ILE A 284 -19.17 -6.38 7.22
C ILE A 284 -19.79 -5.92 5.90
N ARG A 285 -20.45 -6.84 5.19
CA ARG A 285 -21.15 -6.54 3.93
C ARG A 285 -22.59 -6.08 4.18
N ARG A 286 -23.11 -5.25 3.26
CA ARG A 286 -24.47 -4.68 3.28
C ARG A 286 -25.52 -5.64 2.71
N THR A 287 -25.10 -6.72 2.06
CA THR A 287 -25.99 -7.73 1.44
C THR A 287 -25.78 -9.13 2.02
N SER A 288 -26.76 -10.00 1.82
CA SER A 288 -26.67 -11.44 2.15
C SER A 288 -26.12 -12.29 0.99
N LEU A 289 -25.67 -11.68 -0.11
CA LEU A 289 -25.11 -12.38 -1.27
C LEU A 289 -23.73 -12.95 -0.92
N ASN A 290 -23.19 -13.84 -1.77
CA ASN A 290 -21.76 -14.13 -1.74
C ASN A 290 -20.97 -13.06 -2.52
N ILE A 291 -19.65 -13.01 -2.32
CA ILE A 291 -18.76 -12.00 -2.87
C ILE A 291 -18.85 -11.93 -4.42
N VAL A 292 -18.96 -13.08 -5.08
CA VAL A 292 -18.97 -13.21 -6.55
C VAL A 292 -20.28 -12.71 -7.15
N ASP A 293 -21.42 -13.12 -6.58
CA ASP A 293 -22.74 -12.68 -7.06
C ASP A 293 -22.96 -11.19 -6.79
N GLU A 294 -22.54 -10.69 -5.62
CA GLU A 294 -22.58 -9.25 -5.28
C GLU A 294 -21.75 -8.42 -6.26
N TYR A 295 -20.49 -8.82 -6.49
CA TYR A 295 -19.61 -8.15 -7.44
C TYR A 295 -20.18 -8.16 -8.86
N ARG A 296 -20.70 -9.31 -9.33
CA ARG A 296 -21.30 -9.42 -10.67
C ARG A 296 -22.45 -8.43 -10.82
N ILE A 297 -23.43 -8.46 -9.91
CA ILE A 297 -24.62 -7.60 -9.98
C ILE A 297 -24.24 -6.12 -9.98
N ASN A 298 -23.33 -5.70 -9.08
CA ASN A 298 -22.90 -4.32 -8.99
C ASN A 298 -22.02 -3.89 -10.18
N SER A 299 -21.16 -4.79 -10.69
CA SER A 299 -20.34 -4.57 -11.89
C SER A 299 -21.18 -4.43 -13.15
N ASP A 300 -22.20 -5.27 -13.33
CA ASP A 300 -23.10 -5.21 -14.49
C ASP A 300 -23.91 -3.91 -14.46
N LYS A 301 -24.40 -3.52 -13.27
CA LYS A 301 -25.11 -2.25 -13.04
C LYS A 301 -24.23 -1.03 -13.34
N LEU A 302 -23.02 -0.96 -12.78
CA LEU A 302 -22.08 0.14 -13.05
C LEU A 302 -21.59 0.15 -14.51
N THR A 303 -21.41 -1.02 -15.13
CA THR A 303 -21.10 -1.16 -16.56
C THR A 303 -22.18 -0.51 -17.41
N LYS A 304 -23.46 -0.79 -17.14
CA LYS A 304 -24.57 -0.18 -17.87
C LYS A 304 -24.65 1.34 -17.63
N ILE A 305 -24.49 1.80 -16.39
CA ILE A 305 -24.46 3.24 -16.07
C ILE A 305 -23.36 3.96 -16.85
N GLN A 306 -22.17 3.35 -16.95
CA GLN A 306 -21.04 3.91 -17.68
C GLN A 306 -21.24 3.94 -19.19
N GLN A 307 -21.84 2.89 -19.77
CA GLN A 307 -22.17 2.85 -21.19
C GLN A 307 -23.25 3.86 -21.54
N ASN A 308 -24.32 3.95 -20.73
CA ASN A 308 -25.34 4.99 -20.87
C ASN A 308 -24.72 6.38 -20.79
N TYR A 309 -23.95 6.69 -19.74
CA TYR A 309 -23.28 8.00 -19.61
C TYR A 309 -22.38 8.32 -20.81
N PHE A 310 -21.66 7.34 -21.36
CA PHE A 310 -20.87 7.55 -22.57
C PHE A 310 -21.77 7.88 -23.77
N PHE A 311 -22.71 7.01 -24.11
CA PHE A 311 -23.51 7.16 -25.31
C PHE A 311 -24.49 8.35 -25.23
N ASP A 312 -25.10 8.62 -24.08
CA ASP A 312 -25.99 9.76 -23.85
C ASP A 312 -25.29 11.13 -24.08
N ASN A 313 -23.96 11.19 -24.02
CA ASN A 313 -23.15 12.39 -24.27
C ASN A 313 -22.37 12.36 -25.60
N VAL A 314 -22.67 11.40 -26.49
CA VAL A 314 -22.07 11.30 -27.83
C VAL A 314 -23.17 11.52 -28.88
N GLU A 315 -23.02 12.58 -29.68
CA GLU A 315 -23.94 12.87 -30.79
C GLU A 315 -23.81 11.82 -31.91
N ASP A 316 -24.87 11.63 -32.70
CA ASP A 316 -24.93 10.59 -33.73
C ASP A 316 -23.79 10.66 -34.76
N LYS A 317 -23.39 11.88 -35.16
CA LYS A 317 -22.22 12.11 -36.02
C LYS A 317 -20.91 11.72 -35.32
N GLN A 318 -20.76 12.10 -34.05
CA GLN A 318 -19.60 11.72 -33.25
C GLN A 318 -19.54 10.22 -32.98
N LEU A 319 -20.68 9.50 -32.95
CA LEU A 319 -20.75 8.05 -32.77
C LEU A 319 -20.21 7.30 -34.01
N LEU A 320 -20.50 7.80 -35.21
CA LEU A 320 -19.95 7.27 -36.46
C LEU A 320 -18.42 7.54 -36.53
N GLU A 321 -17.99 8.74 -36.17
CA GLU A 321 -16.57 9.09 -36.05
C GLU A 321 -15.85 8.24 -34.99
N PHE A 322 -16.50 7.97 -33.85
CA PHE A 322 -16.00 7.11 -32.78
C PHE A 322 -15.79 5.68 -33.24
N LYS A 323 -16.75 5.11 -34.00
CA LYS A 323 -16.61 3.76 -34.57
C LYS A 323 -15.33 3.66 -35.40
N SER A 324 -15.14 4.59 -36.34
CA SER A 324 -13.96 4.63 -37.20
C SER A 324 -12.66 4.82 -36.39
N ALA A 325 -12.66 5.72 -35.40
CA ALA A 325 -11.54 5.94 -34.50
C ALA A 325 -11.18 4.69 -33.68
N TYR A 326 -12.18 3.95 -33.20
CA TYR A 326 -12.02 2.72 -32.42
C TYR A 326 -11.44 1.57 -33.26
N GLU A 327 -11.95 1.37 -34.48
CA GLU A 327 -11.46 0.36 -35.43
C GLU A 327 -10.01 0.63 -35.85
N ASN A 328 -9.67 1.90 -36.10
CA ASN A 328 -8.33 2.32 -36.52
C ASN A 328 -7.34 2.57 -35.38
N GLN A 329 -7.75 2.40 -34.10
CA GLN A 329 -6.93 2.65 -32.91
C GLN A 329 -6.38 4.09 -32.83
N LYS A 330 -7.23 5.07 -33.18
CA LYS A 330 -6.95 6.52 -33.17
C LYS A 330 -7.94 7.25 -32.25
N LEU A 331 -7.98 6.83 -30.99
CA LEU A 331 -8.96 7.28 -30.01
C LEU A 331 -8.53 8.58 -29.33
N ALA A 332 -7.25 8.90 -29.22
CA ALA A 332 -6.80 10.09 -28.49
C ALA A 332 -7.29 11.40 -29.14
N GLU A 333 -7.17 11.51 -30.46
CA GLU A 333 -7.66 12.68 -31.22
C GLU A 333 -9.20 12.79 -31.17
N TRP A 334 -9.92 11.66 -31.23
CA TRP A 334 -11.37 11.67 -31.08
C TRP A 334 -11.79 12.13 -29.67
N ILE A 335 -11.14 11.61 -28.62
CA ILE A 335 -11.45 11.98 -27.23
C ILE A 335 -11.15 13.47 -26.97
N ASP A 336 -10.02 13.98 -27.45
CA ASP A 336 -9.64 15.40 -27.30
C ASP A 336 -10.69 16.36 -27.92
N ASN A 337 -11.40 15.93 -28.96
CA ASN A 337 -12.47 16.67 -29.63
C ASN A 337 -13.89 16.30 -29.14
N SER A 338 -14.00 15.45 -28.11
CA SER A 338 -15.27 14.95 -27.56
C SER A 338 -15.65 15.64 -26.24
N TYR A 339 -16.86 15.33 -25.77
CA TYR A 339 -17.33 15.65 -24.41
C TYR A 339 -16.38 15.15 -23.30
N PHE A 340 -15.63 14.07 -23.53
CA PHE A 340 -14.78 13.44 -22.50
C PHE A 340 -13.35 13.98 -22.42
N SER A 341 -13.02 15.06 -23.14
CA SER A 341 -11.66 15.63 -23.19
C SER A 341 -11.09 16.01 -21.81
N ASP A 342 -11.87 16.73 -20.99
CA ASP A 342 -11.50 17.05 -19.60
C ASP A 342 -11.41 15.78 -18.73
N GLU A 343 -12.40 14.88 -18.83
CA GLU A 343 -12.44 13.64 -18.06
C GLU A 343 -11.26 12.70 -18.38
N PHE A 344 -10.76 12.74 -19.61
CA PHE A 344 -9.59 11.99 -20.07
C PHE A 344 -8.27 12.60 -19.58
N ARG A 345 -8.14 13.94 -19.57
CA ARG A 345 -6.99 14.62 -18.95
C ARG A 345 -6.91 14.25 -17.47
N ASP A 346 -8.02 14.36 -16.75
CA ASP A 346 -8.10 14.04 -15.33
C ASP A 346 -7.75 12.55 -15.07
N TYR A 347 -8.14 11.63 -15.97
CA TYR A 347 -7.76 10.21 -15.91
C TYR A 347 -6.24 9.98 -16.13
N ILE A 348 -5.61 10.72 -17.04
CA ILE A 348 -4.15 10.70 -17.24
C ILE A 348 -3.44 11.18 -15.97
N GLU A 349 -3.84 12.33 -15.41
CA GLU A 349 -3.27 12.90 -14.19
C GLU A 349 -3.43 11.95 -12.98
N GLN A 350 -4.52 11.19 -12.91
CA GLN A 350 -4.78 10.23 -11.83
C GLN A 350 -3.91 8.97 -11.92
N GLY A 351 -3.77 8.36 -13.11
CA GLY A 351 -3.16 7.03 -13.26
C GLY A 351 -1.84 6.94 -14.05
N PHE A 352 -1.52 7.93 -14.89
CA PHE A 352 -0.51 7.79 -15.95
C PHE A 352 0.57 8.88 -15.97
N GLU A 353 0.48 9.91 -15.12
CA GLU A 353 1.44 11.02 -15.04
C GLU A 353 2.92 10.59 -14.90
N ASP A 354 3.19 9.51 -14.15
CA ASP A 354 4.53 8.95 -13.93
C ASP A 354 4.93 7.86 -14.96
N TYR A 355 4.12 7.61 -15.99
CA TYR A 355 4.30 6.52 -16.96
C TYR A 355 4.55 7.05 -18.37
N ASP A 356 5.65 6.60 -18.99
CA ASP A 356 5.96 6.87 -20.41
C ASP A 356 5.12 5.96 -21.32
N TRP A 357 3.79 6.18 -21.31
CA TRP A 357 2.80 5.42 -22.08
C TRP A 357 2.29 6.23 -23.27
N PRO A 358 2.16 5.64 -24.47
CA PRO A 358 1.59 6.34 -25.62
C PRO A 358 0.16 6.81 -25.35
N LYS A 359 -0.15 8.08 -25.71
CA LYS A 359 -1.48 8.67 -25.48
C LYS A 359 -2.62 7.82 -26.07
N GLU A 360 -2.40 7.17 -27.21
CA GLU A 360 -3.36 6.26 -27.84
C GLU A 360 -3.62 4.96 -27.05
N GLU A 361 -2.61 4.45 -26.35
CA GLU A 361 -2.80 3.31 -25.45
C GLU A 361 -3.62 3.72 -24.23
N ILE A 362 -3.34 4.91 -23.65
CA ILE A 362 -4.12 5.44 -22.52
C ILE A 362 -5.56 5.74 -22.95
N ALA A 363 -5.77 6.31 -24.14
CA ALA A 363 -7.09 6.52 -24.75
C ALA A 363 -7.86 5.21 -24.93
N THR A 364 -7.20 4.18 -25.47
CA THR A 364 -7.75 2.84 -25.61
C THR A 364 -8.13 2.23 -24.26
N TRP A 365 -7.32 2.43 -23.22
CA TRP A 365 -7.61 1.98 -21.86
C TRP A 365 -8.79 2.74 -21.24
N PHE A 366 -8.85 4.05 -21.39
CA PHE A 366 -9.95 4.89 -20.92
C PHE A 366 -11.30 4.39 -21.46
N ILE A 367 -11.42 4.23 -22.79
CA ILE A 367 -12.64 3.69 -23.42
C ILE A 367 -12.98 2.27 -22.92
N LYS A 368 -11.99 1.35 -22.91
CA LYS A 368 -12.23 -0.07 -22.60
C LYS A 368 -12.50 -0.37 -21.13
N TYR A 369 -11.88 0.37 -20.21
CA TYR A 369 -11.95 0.09 -18.77
C TYR A 369 -12.91 1.00 -18.01
N ARG A 370 -13.00 2.29 -18.37
CA ARG A 370 -13.91 3.25 -17.72
C ARG A 370 -15.33 3.11 -18.24
N PHE A 371 -15.51 3.25 -19.56
CA PHE A 371 -16.82 3.13 -20.22
C PHE A 371 -17.21 1.70 -20.58
N ARG A 372 -16.30 0.73 -20.38
CA ARG A 372 -16.55 -0.71 -20.59
C ARG A 372 -16.91 -1.07 -22.04
N ILE A 373 -16.55 -0.23 -23.00
CA ILE A 373 -16.70 -0.47 -24.44
C ILE A 373 -15.50 -1.32 -24.88
N LYS A 374 -15.61 -2.63 -24.71
CA LYS A 374 -14.50 -3.59 -24.89
C LYS A 374 -14.30 -4.04 -26.34
N ASN A 375 -15.33 -3.94 -27.17
CA ASN A 375 -15.36 -4.42 -28.54
C ASN A 375 -16.32 -3.60 -29.41
N ILE A 376 -16.21 -3.78 -30.73
CA ILE A 376 -16.98 -3.04 -31.73
C ILE A 376 -18.49 -3.31 -31.64
N SER A 377 -18.90 -4.52 -31.22
CA SER A 377 -20.30 -4.92 -31.18
C SER A 377 -21.17 -4.08 -30.23
N ILE A 378 -20.58 -3.49 -29.17
CA ILE A 378 -21.30 -2.56 -28.28
C ILE A 378 -21.61 -1.24 -29.03
N ILE A 379 -20.70 -0.81 -29.90
CA ILE A 379 -20.84 0.39 -30.74
C ILE A 379 -21.86 0.12 -31.86
N ASP A 380 -21.78 -1.05 -32.50
CA ASP A 380 -22.75 -1.48 -33.53
C ASP A 380 -24.18 -1.62 -32.96
N GLU A 381 -24.33 -2.15 -31.74
CA GLU A 381 -25.63 -2.25 -31.05
C GLU A 381 -26.22 -0.86 -30.81
N GLU A 382 -25.42 0.12 -30.37
CA GLU A 382 -25.91 1.49 -30.17
C GLU A 382 -26.23 2.21 -31.49
N LEU A 383 -25.37 2.08 -32.52
CA LEU A 383 -25.66 2.58 -33.86
C LEU A 383 -26.97 2.00 -34.43
N LYS A 384 -27.27 0.73 -34.11
CA LYS A 384 -28.54 0.09 -34.46
C LYS A 384 -29.71 0.67 -33.66
N ASN A 385 -29.56 0.85 -32.36
CA ASN A 385 -30.59 1.43 -31.49
C ASN A 385 -31.02 2.84 -31.95
N ARG A 386 -30.08 3.60 -32.51
CA ARG A 386 -30.30 4.95 -33.07
C ARG A 386 -30.72 4.97 -34.54
N ASN A 387 -30.81 3.83 -35.21
CA ASN A 387 -31.09 3.68 -36.65
C ASN A 387 -30.03 4.31 -37.58
N LEU A 388 -28.77 4.38 -37.14
CA LEU A 388 -27.68 5.00 -37.89
C LEU A 388 -26.98 4.04 -38.87
N LEU A 389 -27.02 2.72 -38.61
CA LEU A 389 -26.41 1.72 -39.51
C LEU A 389 -26.98 1.77 -40.94
N VAL A 390 -28.28 2.05 -41.09
CA VAL A 390 -28.97 2.10 -42.40
C VAL A 390 -28.49 3.28 -43.25
N GLN A 391 -27.97 4.35 -42.63
CA GLN A 391 -27.49 5.54 -43.35
C GLN A 391 -26.10 5.35 -43.96
N GLN A 392 -25.33 4.33 -43.55
CA GLN A 392 -24.03 4.03 -44.16
C GLN A 392 -24.19 3.29 -45.50
N GLU A 393 -25.07 2.28 -45.56
CA GLU A 393 -25.37 1.54 -46.80
C GLU A 393 -25.93 2.48 -47.89
N ASP A 394 -26.84 3.40 -47.52
CA ASP A 394 -27.44 4.39 -48.44
C ASP A 394 -26.47 5.48 -48.95
N GLN A 395 -25.27 5.59 -48.37
CA GLN A 395 -24.19 6.49 -48.81
C GLN A 395 -23.13 5.80 -49.67
N GLU A 396 -22.79 4.53 -49.40
CA GLU A 396 -21.88 3.76 -50.27
C GLU A 396 -22.50 3.47 -51.65
N ASP A 397 -23.83 3.32 -51.75
CA ASP A 397 -24.57 3.19 -53.02
C ASP A 397 -24.73 4.53 -53.81
N LYS A 398 -24.03 5.61 -53.41
CA LYS A 398 -24.12 6.96 -54.05
C LYS A 398 -22.79 7.61 -54.46
N GLU A 399 -21.67 6.89 -54.41
CA GLU A 399 -20.42 7.24 -55.13
C GLU A 399 -20.27 6.46 -56.44
#